data_AF-A0A1F5RS66-F1
#
_entry.id   AF-A0A1F5RS66-F1
#
_cell.length_a   1.000
_cell.length_b   1.000
_cell.length_c   1.000
_cell.angle_alpha   90.00
_cell.angle_beta   90.00
_cell.angle_gamma   90.00
#
_symmetry.space_group_name_H-M   'P 1'
#
loop_
_entity.id
_entity.type
_entity.pdbx_description
1 polymer ?
#
loop_
_entity_poly.entity_id
_entity_poly.type
_entity_poly.pdbx_seq_one_letter_code
_entity_poly.pdbx_strand_id
1 'polypeptide(L)'
;MRQEHSHALYQGLVAGVIGYAVVALFFMVVNLVEGRPAPREVAMRQEHSHALYQGLVAGVIGYAVVALFFMVVNLVAGRPALFTADVLGLALFYGVADAGARAIEPGPVLAYNGAHLLVFLLLGLAASWLVFLSERGPQFWYIGLVIFIFILFHMFGAFLLVTEPIRAAISSWSILGASLAADLAMAAYFLATHPQLRAELARTDA
;
A
#
# COMPACT_ATOMS: atom_id res chain seq x y z
N MET A 1 -12.12 -33.05 -1.39
CA MET A 1 -12.60 -32.67 -2.73
C MET A 1 -13.52 -31.45 -2.75
N ARG A 2 -14.70 -31.42 -2.08
CA ARG A 2 -15.59 -30.21 -2.12
C ARG A 2 -15.00 -28.98 -1.40
N GLN A 3 -14.26 -29.19 -0.32
CA GLN A 3 -13.70 -28.11 0.52
C GLN A 3 -12.51 -27.39 -0.14
N GLU A 4 -11.63 -28.13 -0.84
CA GLU A 4 -10.51 -27.57 -1.59
C GLU A 4 -10.98 -26.73 -2.79
N HIS A 5 -12.06 -27.16 -3.46
CA HIS A 5 -12.64 -26.42 -4.58
C HIS A 5 -13.22 -25.06 -4.17
N SER A 6 -13.80 -24.96 -2.97
CA SER A 6 -14.31 -23.70 -2.43
C SER A 6 -13.20 -22.74 -2.02
N HIS A 7 -12.09 -23.24 -1.48
CA HIS A 7 -10.91 -22.42 -1.17
C HIS A 7 -10.26 -21.84 -2.43
N ALA A 8 -10.09 -22.65 -3.49
CA ALA A 8 -9.51 -22.20 -4.74
C ALA A 8 -10.40 -21.15 -5.46
N LEU A 9 -11.72 -21.32 -5.44
CA LEU A 9 -12.67 -20.35 -5.98
C LEU A 9 -12.67 -19.04 -5.18
N TYR A 10 -12.58 -19.11 -3.86
CA TYR A 10 -12.51 -17.93 -3.01
C TYR A 10 -11.21 -17.15 -3.21
N GLN A 11 -10.07 -17.84 -3.29
CA GLN A 11 -8.77 -17.22 -3.59
C GLN A 11 -8.74 -16.59 -4.98
N GLY A 12 -9.31 -17.25 -5.99
CA GLY A 12 -9.42 -16.70 -7.34
C GLY A 12 -10.32 -15.46 -7.41
N LEU A 13 -11.42 -15.45 -6.66
CA LEU A 13 -12.33 -14.30 -6.59
C LEU A 13 -11.67 -13.12 -5.87
N VAL A 14 -10.93 -13.37 -4.80
CA VAL A 14 -10.20 -12.36 -4.04
C VAL A 14 -9.05 -11.78 -4.86
N ALA A 15 -8.25 -12.62 -5.52
CA ALA A 15 -7.22 -12.17 -6.46
C ALA A 15 -7.82 -11.33 -7.61
N GLY A 16 -8.99 -11.72 -8.11
CA GLY A 16 -9.75 -10.97 -9.11
C GLY A 16 -10.23 -9.61 -8.61
N VAL A 17 -10.72 -9.52 -7.37
CA VAL A 17 -11.15 -8.27 -6.74
C VAL A 17 -9.97 -7.34 -6.47
N ILE A 18 -8.80 -7.86 -6.08
CA ILE A 18 -7.56 -7.08 -5.92
C ILE A 18 -7.11 -6.51 -7.25
N GLY A 19 -7.01 -7.36 -8.28
CA GLY A 19 -6.68 -6.93 -9.63
C GLY A 19 -7.65 -5.88 -10.13
N TYR A 20 -8.95 -6.09 -9.92
CA TYR A 20 -9.99 -5.15 -10.30
C TYR A 20 -9.91 -3.82 -9.52
N ALA A 21 -9.68 -3.84 -8.21
CA ALA A 21 -9.59 -2.62 -7.40
C ALA A 21 -8.35 -1.79 -7.75
N VAL A 22 -7.21 -2.44 -8.00
CA VAL A 22 -5.97 -1.78 -8.45
C VAL A 22 -6.16 -1.17 -9.84
N VAL A 23 -6.75 -1.93 -10.77
CA VAL A 23 -7.04 -1.46 -12.13
C VAL A 23 -8.10 -0.36 -12.12
N ALA A 24 -9.14 -0.47 -11.30
CA ALA A 24 -10.18 0.55 -11.14
C ALA A 24 -9.63 1.83 -10.51
N LEU A 25 -8.73 1.73 -9.53
CA LEU A 25 -8.04 2.88 -8.94
C LEU A 25 -7.14 3.56 -9.99
N PHE A 26 -6.38 2.77 -10.75
CA PHE A 26 -5.58 3.28 -11.87
C PHE A 26 -6.45 4.01 -12.90
N PHE A 27 -7.54 3.40 -13.37
CA PHE A 27 -8.44 4.03 -14.34
C PHE A 27 -9.18 5.25 -13.76
N MET A 28 -9.55 5.23 -12.49
CA MET A 28 -10.16 6.38 -11.82
C MET A 28 -9.20 7.57 -11.79
N VAL A 29 -7.94 7.33 -11.42
CA VAL A 29 -6.89 8.37 -11.39
C VAL A 29 -6.61 8.90 -12.80
N VAL A 30 -6.49 8.02 -13.80
CA VAL A 30 -6.25 8.42 -15.20
C VAL A 30 -7.40 9.24 -15.76
N ASN A 31 -8.64 8.79 -15.58
CA ASN A 31 -9.83 9.50 -16.09
C ASN A 31 -10.05 10.87 -15.43
N LEU A 32 -9.59 11.06 -14.19
CA LEU A 32 -9.65 12.35 -13.50
C LEU A 32 -8.64 13.38 -14.04
N VAL A 33 -7.58 12.92 -14.70
CA VAL A 33 -6.52 13.78 -15.25
C VAL A 33 -6.85 14.28 -16.67
N GLU A 34 -7.77 13.64 -17.39
CA GLU A 34 -8.01 13.85 -18.84
C GLU A 34 -9.08 14.92 -19.23
N GLY A 35 -9.42 15.87 -18.36
CA GLY A 35 -10.32 17.00 -18.66
C GLY A 35 -9.65 18.17 -19.42
N ARG A 36 -10.23 18.58 -20.57
CA ARG A 36 -9.71 19.46 -21.66
C ARG A 36 -9.34 20.95 -21.35
N PRO A 37 -8.55 21.64 -22.22
CA PRO A 37 -7.51 22.62 -21.81
C PRO A 37 -7.81 24.12 -22.04
N ALA A 38 -7.08 24.98 -21.30
CA ALA A 38 -6.93 26.44 -21.47
C ALA A 38 -5.67 26.92 -20.69
N PRO A 39 -5.18 28.18 -20.81
CA PRO A 39 -3.88 28.69 -20.31
C PRO A 39 -3.49 28.43 -18.84
N ARG A 40 -4.43 27.94 -18.02
CA ARG A 40 -4.22 27.24 -16.73
C ARG A 40 -3.33 25.99 -16.82
N GLU A 41 -3.01 25.53 -18.02
CA GLU A 41 -2.30 24.28 -18.28
C GLU A 41 -0.89 24.22 -17.67
N VAL A 42 -0.12 25.32 -17.66
CA VAL A 42 1.24 25.31 -17.09
C VAL A 42 1.22 25.25 -15.57
N ALA A 43 0.35 26.04 -14.92
CA ALA A 43 0.18 26.01 -13.47
C ALA A 43 -0.43 24.68 -12.97
N MET A 44 -1.47 24.17 -13.65
CA MET A 44 -2.04 22.85 -13.33
C MET A 44 -1.06 21.71 -13.60
N ARG A 45 -0.23 21.79 -14.65
CA ARG A 45 0.79 20.77 -14.92
C ARG A 45 1.89 20.77 -13.85
N GLN A 46 2.23 21.95 -13.31
CA GLN A 46 3.13 22.06 -12.16
C GLN A 46 2.50 21.45 -10.89
N GLU A 47 1.24 21.79 -10.58
CA GLU A 47 0.50 21.19 -9.44
C GLU A 47 0.37 19.67 -9.55
N HIS A 48 0.00 19.16 -10.74
CA HIS A 48 -0.11 17.72 -10.99
C HIS A 48 1.25 17.03 -10.89
N SER A 49 2.31 17.62 -11.45
CA SER A 49 3.66 17.05 -11.36
C SER A 49 4.16 16.98 -9.92
N HIS A 50 3.79 17.98 -9.10
CA HIS A 50 4.15 18.03 -7.69
C HIS A 50 3.40 16.97 -6.88
N ALA A 51 2.09 16.82 -7.10
CA ALA A 51 1.30 15.76 -6.46
C ALA A 51 1.77 14.36 -6.87
N LEU A 52 2.10 14.14 -8.14
CA LEU A 52 2.67 12.88 -8.61
C LEU A 52 4.01 12.58 -7.91
N TYR A 53 4.92 13.55 -7.85
CA TYR A 53 6.20 13.40 -7.19
C TYR A 53 6.05 13.10 -5.69
N GLN A 54 5.21 13.87 -4.99
CA GLN A 54 4.94 13.66 -3.56
C GLN A 54 4.32 12.30 -3.29
N GLY A 55 3.39 11.86 -4.14
CA GLY A 55 2.79 10.53 -4.04
C GLY A 55 3.81 9.41 -4.25
N LEU A 56 4.70 9.52 -5.23
CA LEU A 56 5.77 8.54 -5.45
C LEU A 56 6.75 8.50 -4.27
N VAL A 57 7.15 9.67 -3.73
CA VAL A 57 8.03 9.76 -2.56
C VAL A 57 7.37 9.13 -1.34
N ALA A 58 6.10 9.44 -1.07
CA ALA A 58 5.35 8.84 0.01
C ALA A 58 5.27 7.31 -0.14
N GLY A 59 5.02 6.82 -1.35
CA GLY A 59 5.01 5.38 -1.64
C GLY A 59 6.36 4.71 -1.34
N VAL A 60 7.47 5.30 -1.80
CA VAL A 60 8.82 4.79 -1.50
C VAL A 60 9.09 4.79 0.01
N ILE A 61 8.68 5.83 0.74
CA ILE A 61 8.80 5.90 2.20
C ILE A 61 8.04 4.73 2.85
N GLY A 62 6.78 4.53 2.48
CA GLY A 62 5.96 3.44 3.02
C GLY A 62 6.59 2.07 2.77
N TYR A 63 6.99 1.79 1.53
CA TYR A 63 7.69 0.55 1.18
C TYR A 63 8.96 0.35 2.02
N ALA A 64 9.81 1.38 2.11
CA ALA A 64 11.08 1.30 2.83
C ALA A 64 10.86 1.03 4.32
N VAL A 65 9.87 1.68 4.94
CA VAL A 65 9.52 1.46 6.35
C VAL A 65 9.09 0.02 6.59
N VAL A 66 8.18 -0.53 5.78
CA VAL A 66 7.75 -1.92 5.93
C VAL A 66 8.90 -2.90 5.71
N ALA A 67 9.71 -2.69 4.67
CA ALA A 67 10.86 -3.54 4.37
C ALA A 67 11.87 -3.56 5.52
N LEU A 68 12.21 -2.39 6.06
CA LEU A 68 13.10 -2.26 7.21
C LEU A 68 12.49 -2.85 8.49
N PHE A 69 11.19 -2.66 8.71
CA PHE A 69 10.49 -3.23 9.85
C PHE A 69 10.61 -4.76 9.87
N PHE A 70 10.27 -5.42 8.75
CA PHE A 70 10.36 -6.87 8.66
C PHE A 70 11.80 -7.38 8.67
N MET A 71 12.74 -6.61 8.10
CA MET A 71 14.16 -6.92 8.25
C MET A 71 14.56 -7.00 9.73
N VAL A 72 14.19 -6.00 10.54
CA VAL A 72 14.48 -5.98 11.98
C VAL A 72 13.79 -7.13 12.70
N VAL A 73 12.50 -7.36 12.45
CA VAL A 73 11.74 -8.47 13.05
C VAL A 73 12.39 -9.83 12.74
N ASN A 74 12.82 -10.04 11.51
CA ASN A 74 13.49 -11.28 11.11
C ASN A 74 14.81 -11.48 11.84
N LEU A 75 15.65 -10.45 11.89
CA LEU A 75 16.94 -10.52 12.58
C LEU A 75 16.78 -10.77 14.08
N VAL A 76 15.82 -10.10 14.72
CA VAL A 76 15.49 -10.32 16.15
C VAL A 76 14.98 -11.75 16.39
N ALA A 77 14.24 -12.32 15.44
CA ALA A 77 13.76 -13.70 15.50
C ALA A 77 14.82 -14.75 15.12
N GLY A 78 16.07 -14.36 14.86
CA GLY A 78 17.14 -15.28 14.45
C GLY A 78 16.99 -15.81 13.03
N ARG A 79 16.20 -15.13 12.18
CA ARG A 79 15.93 -15.50 10.79
C ARG A 79 16.75 -14.64 9.83
N PRO A 80 16.98 -15.09 8.58
CA PRO A 80 17.59 -14.25 7.56
C PRO A 80 16.79 -12.96 7.35
N ALA A 81 17.48 -11.85 7.09
CA ALA A 81 16.88 -10.51 6.91
C ALA A 81 15.68 -10.48 5.97
N LEU A 82 15.75 -11.23 4.86
CA LEU A 82 14.74 -11.26 3.79
C LEU A 82 13.76 -12.43 3.90
N PHE A 83 13.71 -13.13 5.05
CA PHE A 83 12.85 -14.29 5.27
C PHE A 83 11.38 -14.01 4.97
N THR A 84 10.83 -12.92 5.51
CA THR A 84 9.43 -12.55 5.26
C THR A 84 9.14 -12.32 3.78
N ALA A 85 10.05 -11.63 3.07
CA ALA A 85 9.89 -11.35 1.66
C ALA A 85 9.95 -12.63 0.81
N ASP A 86 10.83 -13.56 1.16
CA ASP A 86 10.95 -14.87 0.51
C ASP A 86 9.67 -15.70 0.67
N VAL A 87 9.21 -15.87 1.91
CA VAL A 87 8.00 -16.67 2.22
C VAL A 87 6.75 -16.06 1.58
N LEU A 88 6.60 -14.73 1.60
CA LEU A 88 5.48 -14.06 0.92
C LEU A 88 5.59 -14.19 -0.60
N GLY A 89 6.79 -14.07 -1.16
CA GLY A 89 7.03 -14.25 -2.59
C GLY A 89 6.66 -15.64 -3.07
N LEU A 90 7.06 -16.67 -2.31
CA LEU A 90 6.69 -18.05 -2.58
C LEU A 90 5.18 -18.28 -2.55
N ALA A 91 4.53 -17.81 -1.49
CA ALA A 91 3.11 -17.99 -1.30
C ALA A 91 2.29 -17.29 -2.40
N LEU A 92 2.71 -16.08 -2.79
CA LEU A 92 1.99 -15.25 -3.77
C LEU A 92 2.25 -15.64 -5.22
N PHE A 93 3.50 -15.94 -5.58
CA PHE A 93 3.92 -16.07 -6.99
C PHE A 93 4.30 -17.49 -7.40
N TYR A 94 4.56 -18.38 -6.43
CA TYR A 94 5.02 -19.75 -6.70
C TYR A 94 4.07 -20.82 -6.12
N GLY A 95 3.02 -20.42 -5.39
CA GLY A 95 2.05 -21.34 -4.78
C GLY A 95 2.65 -22.23 -3.68
N VAL A 96 3.81 -21.85 -3.13
CA VAL A 96 4.51 -22.61 -2.09
C VAL A 96 4.19 -21.99 -0.74
N ALA A 97 3.49 -22.75 0.10
CA ALA A 97 3.10 -22.35 1.46
C ALA A 97 3.98 -23.02 2.54
N ASP A 98 5.27 -23.19 2.25
CA ASP A 98 6.23 -23.72 3.22
C ASP A 98 7.09 -22.59 3.79
N ALA A 99 7.10 -22.47 5.12
CA ALA A 99 7.90 -21.50 5.85
C ALA A 99 9.02 -22.16 6.67
N GLY A 100 9.37 -23.41 6.34
CA GLY A 100 10.46 -24.16 6.94
C GLY A 100 11.83 -23.49 6.77
N ALA A 101 12.81 -24.00 7.51
CA ALA A 101 14.19 -23.53 7.41
C ALA A 101 14.77 -23.84 6.02
N ARG A 102 14.84 -22.82 5.17
CA ARG A 102 15.36 -22.90 3.80
C ARG A 102 16.29 -21.75 3.49
N ALA A 103 17.10 -21.91 2.45
CA ALA A 103 17.88 -20.82 1.89
C ALA A 103 16.95 -19.78 1.25
N ILE A 104 17.29 -18.50 1.39
CA ILE A 104 16.56 -17.41 0.75
C ILE A 104 16.76 -17.48 -0.76
N GLU A 105 15.66 -17.51 -1.51
CA GLU A 105 15.71 -17.56 -2.97
C GLU A 105 15.54 -16.15 -3.56
N PRO A 106 16.46 -15.71 -4.44
CA PRO A 106 16.36 -14.36 -5.02
C PRO A 106 15.06 -14.12 -5.81
N GLY A 107 14.53 -15.14 -6.50
CA GLY A 107 13.33 -15.02 -7.33
C GLY A 107 12.08 -14.59 -6.55
N PRO A 108 11.65 -15.37 -5.54
CA PRO A 108 10.54 -15.00 -4.65
C PRO A 108 10.71 -13.63 -3.99
N VAL A 109 11.91 -13.33 -3.48
CA VAL A 109 12.21 -12.06 -2.83
C VAL A 109 12.03 -10.88 -3.79
N LEU A 110 12.53 -10.99 -5.03
CA LEU A 110 12.40 -9.95 -6.04
C LEU A 110 10.95 -9.77 -6.50
N ALA A 111 10.23 -10.88 -6.73
CA ALA A 111 8.83 -10.85 -7.11
C ALA A 111 7.96 -10.15 -6.05
N TYR A 112 8.15 -10.52 -4.77
CA TYR A 112 7.45 -9.89 -3.67
C TYR A 112 7.80 -8.41 -3.53
N ASN A 113 9.08 -8.04 -3.45
CA ASN A 113 9.47 -6.65 -3.27
C ASN A 113 9.08 -5.75 -4.45
N GLY A 114 9.12 -6.28 -5.68
CA GLY A 114 8.64 -5.55 -6.86
C GLY A 114 7.14 -5.26 -6.80
N ALA A 115 6.33 -6.27 -6.50
CA ALA A 115 4.88 -6.10 -6.34
C ALA A 115 4.53 -5.21 -5.14
N HIS A 116 5.24 -5.39 -4.02
CA HIS A 116 5.04 -4.62 -2.80
C HIS A 116 5.38 -3.14 -2.99
N LEU A 117 6.51 -2.83 -3.65
CA LEU A 117 6.85 -1.47 -4.05
C LEU A 117 5.78 -0.88 -4.95
N LEU A 118 5.32 -1.61 -5.97
CA LEU A 118 4.28 -1.12 -6.89
C LEU A 118 3.00 -0.75 -6.15
N VAL A 119 2.53 -1.61 -5.24
CA VAL A 119 1.36 -1.33 -4.38
C VAL A 119 1.58 -0.06 -3.57
N PHE A 120 2.75 0.10 -2.95
CA PHE A 120 3.06 1.29 -2.16
C PHE A 120 3.13 2.57 -3.00
N LEU A 121 3.66 2.51 -4.22
CA LEU A 121 3.65 3.64 -5.15
C LEU A 121 2.21 4.06 -5.48
N LEU A 122 1.32 3.09 -5.76
CA LEU A 122 -0.09 3.37 -6.03
C LEU A 122 -0.81 3.96 -4.80
N LEU A 123 -0.53 3.43 -3.61
CA LEU A 123 -1.08 3.96 -2.35
C LEU A 123 -0.58 5.38 -2.07
N GLY A 124 0.70 5.66 -2.32
CA GLY A 124 1.27 6.99 -2.17
C GLY A 124 0.66 8.00 -3.15
N LEU A 125 0.46 7.61 -4.41
CA LEU A 125 -0.26 8.42 -5.41
C LEU A 125 -1.71 8.68 -4.98
N ALA A 126 -2.42 7.66 -4.49
CA ALA A 126 -3.76 7.82 -3.96
C ALA A 126 -3.77 8.79 -2.77
N ALA A 127 -2.87 8.63 -1.79
CA ALA A 127 -2.77 9.52 -0.65
C ALA A 127 -2.49 10.98 -1.06
N SER A 128 -1.56 11.20 -2.00
CA SER A 128 -1.27 12.55 -2.50
C SER A 128 -2.46 13.16 -3.25
N TRP A 129 -3.19 12.35 -3.99
CA TRP A 129 -4.43 12.78 -4.64
C TRP A 129 -5.50 13.19 -3.62
N LEU A 130 -5.60 12.47 -2.49
CA LEU A 130 -6.52 12.81 -1.41
C LEU A 130 -6.14 14.13 -0.72
N VAL A 131 -4.85 14.36 -0.51
CA VAL A 131 -4.36 15.66 0.01
C VAL A 131 -4.79 16.78 -0.93
N PHE A 132 -4.53 16.64 -2.23
CA PHE A 132 -4.99 17.61 -3.24
C PHE A 132 -6.51 17.82 -3.24
N LEU A 133 -7.28 16.75 -3.06
CA LEU A 133 -8.74 16.84 -3.00
C LEU A 133 -9.21 17.55 -1.71
N SER A 134 -8.53 17.36 -0.59
CA SER A 134 -8.83 18.02 0.69
C SER A 134 -8.62 19.53 0.62
N GLU A 135 -7.64 20.00 -0.16
CA GLU A 135 -7.36 21.42 -0.38
C GLU A 135 -8.45 22.11 -1.23
N ARG A 136 -9.21 21.36 -2.03
CA ARG A 136 -10.30 21.90 -2.86
C ARG A 136 -11.60 22.19 -2.09
N GLY A 137 -11.72 21.73 -0.86
CA GLY A 137 -12.85 22.08 0.00
C GLY A 137 -13.08 21.11 1.16
N PRO A 138 -13.58 21.61 2.31
CA PRO A 138 -13.73 20.84 3.55
C PRO A 138 -14.76 19.70 3.47
N GLN A 139 -15.57 19.59 2.41
CA GLN A 139 -16.43 18.41 2.22
C GLN A 139 -15.70 17.20 1.63
N PHE A 140 -14.55 17.39 0.95
CA PHE A 140 -13.94 16.34 0.14
C PHE A 140 -12.99 15.43 0.92
N TRP A 141 -12.46 15.87 2.06
CA TRP A 141 -11.59 15.02 2.90
C TRP A 141 -12.33 13.77 3.39
N TYR A 142 -13.63 13.87 3.68
CA TYR A 142 -14.43 12.74 4.15
C TYR A 142 -14.58 11.66 3.07
N ILE A 143 -14.89 12.07 1.83
CA ILE A 143 -14.97 11.16 0.68
C ILE A 143 -13.61 10.49 0.45
N GLY A 144 -12.55 11.28 0.53
CA GLY A 144 -11.19 10.80 0.39
C GLY A 144 -10.81 9.75 1.45
N LEU A 145 -11.08 10.06 2.71
CA LEU A 145 -10.82 9.18 3.84
C LEU A 145 -11.62 7.88 3.74
N VAL A 146 -12.90 7.93 3.37
CA VAL A 146 -13.74 6.74 3.20
C VAL A 146 -13.18 5.83 2.10
N ILE A 147 -12.78 6.41 0.95
CA ILE A 147 -12.15 5.64 -0.14
C ILE A 147 -10.83 5.03 0.34
N PHE A 148 -10.01 5.79 1.06
CA PHE A 148 -8.74 5.30 1.59
C PHE A 148 -8.92 4.13 2.56
N ILE A 149 -9.80 4.27 3.55
CA ILE A 149 -10.13 3.21 4.51
C ILE A 149 -10.70 1.98 3.78
N PHE A 150 -11.57 2.20 2.79
CA PHE A 150 -12.11 1.10 1.99
C PHE A 150 -11.00 0.32 1.28
N ILE A 151 -10.06 1.02 0.63
CA ILE A 151 -8.90 0.40 -0.04
C ILE A 151 -8.04 -0.35 0.98
N LEU A 152 -7.67 0.28 2.10
CA LEU A 152 -6.86 -0.33 3.15
C LEU A 152 -7.51 -1.60 3.72
N PHE A 153 -8.81 -1.54 4.01
CA PHE A 153 -9.54 -2.68 4.54
C PHE A 153 -9.52 -3.88 3.57
N HIS A 154 -9.75 -3.65 2.29
CA HIS A 154 -9.73 -4.71 1.28
C HIS A 154 -8.32 -5.25 1.04
N MET A 155 -7.30 -4.38 1.03
CA MET A 155 -5.89 -4.79 0.96
C MET A 155 -5.48 -5.65 2.16
N PHE A 156 -5.84 -5.24 3.37
CA PHE A 156 -5.53 -5.97 4.59
C PHE A 156 -6.29 -7.30 4.65
N GLY A 157 -7.58 -7.32 4.31
CA GLY A 157 -8.38 -8.53 4.22
C GLY A 157 -7.81 -9.52 3.21
N ALA A 158 -7.45 -9.05 2.00
CA ALA A 158 -6.77 -9.85 1.00
C ALA A 158 -5.45 -10.44 1.51
N PHE A 159 -4.65 -9.62 2.19
CA PHE A 159 -3.37 -10.06 2.74
C PHE A 159 -3.55 -11.14 3.81
N LEU A 160 -4.54 -11.01 4.70
CA LEU A 160 -4.85 -12.03 5.72
C LEU A 160 -5.31 -13.37 5.12
N LEU A 161 -5.92 -13.34 3.94
CA LEU A 161 -6.35 -14.54 3.22
C LEU A 161 -5.18 -15.22 2.51
N VAL A 162 -4.31 -14.45 1.86
CA VAL A 162 -3.08 -14.95 1.22
C VAL A 162 -2.14 -15.57 2.26
N THR A 163 -2.03 -14.93 3.42
CA THR A 163 -1.11 -15.36 4.49
C THR A 163 -1.68 -16.46 5.38
N GLU A 164 -2.93 -16.89 5.20
CA GLU A 164 -3.54 -17.95 6.02
C GLU A 164 -2.68 -19.23 6.09
N PRO A 165 -2.13 -19.73 4.96
CA PRO A 165 -1.28 -20.92 4.97
C PRO A 165 0.06 -20.73 5.70
N ILE A 166 0.54 -19.48 5.79
CA ILE A 166 1.86 -19.11 6.37
C ILE A 166 1.72 -18.31 7.66
N ARG A 167 0.53 -18.31 8.29
CA ARG A 167 0.22 -17.54 9.50
C ARG A 167 1.09 -17.94 10.70
N ALA A 168 1.56 -19.19 10.74
CA ALA A 168 2.50 -19.65 11.76
C ALA A 168 3.89 -18.99 11.63
N ALA A 169 4.26 -18.55 10.43
CA ALA A 169 5.56 -17.95 10.16
C ALA A 169 5.56 -16.43 10.31
N ILE A 170 4.46 -15.77 9.94
CA ILE A 170 4.33 -14.31 9.95
C ILE A 170 3.17 -13.92 10.87
N SER A 171 3.50 -13.26 11.98
CA SER A 171 2.50 -12.82 12.96
C SER A 171 1.64 -11.68 12.41
N SER A 172 0.31 -11.79 12.53
CA SER A 172 -0.62 -10.72 12.18
C SER A 172 -0.34 -9.40 12.93
N TRP A 173 0.21 -9.48 14.15
CA TRP A 173 0.64 -8.31 14.91
C TRP A 173 1.84 -7.60 14.29
N SER A 174 2.78 -8.35 13.72
CA SER A 174 3.93 -7.75 13.02
C SER A 174 3.51 -7.05 11.73
N ILE A 175 2.51 -7.60 11.03
CA ILE A 175 1.93 -6.98 9.83
C ILE A 175 1.24 -5.68 10.21
N LEU A 176 0.38 -5.70 11.23
CA LEU A 176 -0.28 -4.49 11.73
C LEU A 176 0.73 -3.43 12.17
N GLY A 177 1.77 -3.83 12.92
CA GLY A 177 2.84 -2.93 13.36
C GLY A 177 3.59 -2.29 12.20
N ALA A 178 3.92 -3.06 11.16
CA ALA A 178 4.57 -2.56 9.97
C ALA A 178 3.67 -1.57 9.19
N SER A 179 2.39 -1.89 9.02
CA SER A 179 1.42 -1.02 8.36
C SER A 179 1.27 0.30 9.10
N LEU A 180 1.07 0.27 10.43
CA LEU A 180 0.96 1.49 11.24
C LEU A 180 2.23 2.34 11.16
N ALA A 181 3.42 1.73 11.18
CA ALA A 181 4.67 2.45 11.04
C ALA A 181 4.79 3.15 9.69
N ALA A 182 4.39 2.47 8.60
CA ALA A 182 4.40 3.04 7.26
C ALA A 182 3.39 4.18 7.12
N ASP A 183 2.16 4.01 7.61
CA ASP A 183 1.12 5.03 7.59
C ASP A 183 1.55 6.28 8.35
N LEU A 184 2.13 6.11 9.54
CA LEU A 184 2.66 7.22 10.34
C LEU A 184 3.79 7.95 9.62
N ALA A 185 4.71 7.22 8.98
CA ALA A 185 5.82 7.82 8.24
C ALA A 185 5.34 8.60 7.01
N MET A 186 4.39 8.05 6.25
CA MET A 186 3.78 8.72 5.10
C MET A 186 2.97 9.94 5.53
N ALA A 187 2.19 9.84 6.61
CA ALA A 187 1.45 10.96 7.18
C ALA A 187 2.41 12.06 7.66
N ALA A 188 3.49 11.71 8.35
CA ALA A 188 4.51 12.66 8.77
C ALA A 188 5.16 13.38 7.57
N TYR A 189 5.42 12.66 6.48
CA TYR A 189 5.91 13.24 5.24
C TYR A 189 4.91 14.24 4.62
N PHE A 190 3.63 13.89 4.50
CA PHE A 190 2.61 14.78 3.96
C PHE A 190 2.40 16.02 4.84
N LEU A 191 2.38 15.85 6.16
CA LEU A 191 2.34 16.97 7.10
C LEU A 191 3.54 17.89 6.94
N ALA A 192 4.75 17.32 6.76
CA ALA A 192 5.97 18.11 6.54
C ALA A 192 5.97 18.90 5.24
N THR A 193 5.31 18.38 4.21
CA THR A 193 5.26 19.02 2.89
C THR A 193 4.07 19.95 2.70
N HIS A 194 3.04 19.88 3.55
CA HIS A 194 1.82 20.70 3.46
C HIS A 194 1.55 21.51 4.74
N PRO A 195 2.02 22.77 4.83
CA PRO A 195 1.84 23.64 6.00
C PRO A 195 0.36 23.93 6.34
N GLN A 196 -0.52 23.89 5.33
CA GLN A 196 -1.95 24.13 5.49
C GLN A 196 -2.63 23.00 6.27
N LEU A 197 -2.27 21.73 6.01
CA LEU A 197 -2.73 20.59 6.80
C LEU A 197 -2.33 20.71 8.28
N ARG A 198 -1.08 21.14 8.53
CA ARG A 198 -0.60 21.40 9.90
C ARG A 198 -1.40 22.50 10.59
N ALA A 199 -1.71 23.57 9.87
CA ALA A 199 -2.47 24.70 10.41
C ALA A 199 -3.94 24.36 10.71
N GLU A 200 -4.57 23.50 9.91
CA GLU A 200 -5.94 23.02 10.19
C GLU A 200 -5.99 22.06 11.39
N LEU A 201 -5.00 21.15 11.52
CA LEU A 201 -4.90 20.30 12.72
C LEU A 201 -4.72 21.14 13.99
N ALA A 202 -3.81 22.13 13.97
CA ALA A 202 -3.58 23.02 15.10
C ALA A 202 -4.80 23.87 15.48
N ARG A 203 -5.72 24.15 14.55
CA ARG A 203 -6.97 24.87 14.82
C ARG A 203 -8.06 23.99 15.43
N THR A 204 -7.97 22.67 15.26
CA THR A 204 -8.94 21.73 15.84
C THR A 204 -8.68 21.47 17.33
N ASP A 205 -7.44 21.72 17.79
CA ASP A 205 -7.01 21.56 19.18
C ASP A 205 -7.19 22.84 20.05
N ALA A 206 -7.75 23.92 19.48
CA ALA A 206 -7.96 25.22 20.13
C ALA A 206 -9.44 25.49 20.42
#